data_AF-A0A914T9Q3-F1
#
_entry.id   AF-A0A914T9Q3-F1
#
_cell.length_a   1.000
_cell.length_b   1.000
_cell.length_c   1.000
_cell.angle_alpha   90.00
_cell.angle_beta   90.00
_cell.angle_gamma   90.00
#
_symmetry.space_group_name_H-M   'P 1'
#
loop_
_entity.id
_entity.type
_entity.pdbx_description
1 polymer ?
#
loop_
_entity_poly.entity_id
_entity_poly.type
_entity_poly.pdbx_seq_one_letter_code
_entity_poly.pdbx_strand_id
1 'polypeptide(L)'
;MENIPLTFLLGFFVTIVVDRWRNIFANIGFVDSVAFYISNYVLGTDEETRVIKRNMVRYLCLTQVLILRDISIKVRKRFPNLDAVVDAVKKWVGTVFF
;
A
#
# COMPACT_ATOMS: atom_id res chain seq x y z
N MET A 1 -23.25 44.02 1.85
CA MET A 1 -23.19 42.56 2.06
C MET A 1 -22.28 42.35 3.24
N GLU A 2 -22.79 41.80 4.34
CA GLU A 2 -21.95 41.41 5.47
C GLU A 2 -20.90 40.41 4.97
N ASN A 3 -19.63 40.75 5.16
CA ASN A 3 -18.53 39.87 4.78
C ASN A 3 -18.55 38.66 5.73
N ILE A 4 -18.84 37.48 5.18
CA ILE A 4 -18.67 36.22 5.91
C ILE A 4 -17.21 36.18 6.41
N PRO A 5 -16.96 35.97 7.71
CA PRO A 5 -15.61 35.98 8.25
C PRO A 5 -14.75 34.90 7.58
N LEU A 6 -13.62 35.30 7.00
CA LEU A 6 -12.69 34.37 6.34
C LEU A 6 -12.23 33.25 7.28
N THR A 7 -12.10 33.56 8.58
CA THR A 7 -11.74 32.60 9.63
C THR A 7 -12.76 31.47 9.75
N PHE A 8 -14.05 31.76 9.58
CA PHE A 8 -15.11 30.75 9.58
C PHE A 8 -14.96 29.81 8.39
N LEU A 9 -14.84 30.35 7.17
CA LEU A 9 -14.65 29.55 5.95
C LEU A 9 -13.37 28.70 6.00
N LEU A 10 -12.28 29.26 6.53
CA LEU A 10 -11.03 28.53 6.73
C LEU A 10 -11.20 27.38 7.71
N GLY A 11 -11.97 27.57 8.79
CA GLY A 11 -12.30 26.51 9.74
C GLY A 11 -12.97 25.30 9.08
N PHE A 12 -14.00 25.51 8.25
CA PHE A 12 -14.63 24.41 7.51
C PHE A 12 -13.68 23.75 6.51
N PHE A 13 -12.92 24.56 5.76
CA PHE A 13 -11.97 24.04 4.79
C PHE A 13 -10.94 23.13 5.46
N VAL A 14 -10.33 23.58 6.55
CA VAL A 14 -9.33 22.79 7.29
C VAL A 14 -9.95 21.51 7.85
N THR A 15 -11.15 21.57 8.43
CA THR A 15 -11.85 20.38 8.93
C THR A 15 -12.08 19.35 7.82
N ILE A 16 -12.55 19.78 6.64
CA ILE A 16 -12.76 18.88 5.50
C ILE A 16 -11.44 18.26 5.02
N VAL A 17 -10.36 19.06 4.93
CA VAL A 17 -9.05 18.56 4.50
C VAL A 17 -8.50 17.53 5.48
N VAL A 18 -8.59 17.79 6.79
CA VAL A 18 -8.11 16.89 7.83
C VAL A 18 -8.93 15.59 7.86
N ASP A 19 -10.25 15.68 7.72
CA ASP A 19 -11.11 14.50 7.69
C ASP A 19 -10.80 13.61 6.47
N ARG A 20 -10.64 14.21 5.29
CA ARG A 20 -10.21 13.49 4.08
C ARG A 20 -8.84 12.83 4.27
N TRP A 21 -7.87 13.54 4.85
CA TRP A 21 -6.54 12.99 5.12
C TRP A 21 -6.60 11.79 6.07
N ARG A 22 -7.38 11.90 7.14
CA ARG A 22 -7.61 10.80 8.09
C ARG A 22 -8.25 9.60 7.41
N ASN A 23 -9.26 9.83 6.57
CA ASN A 23 -9.90 8.78 5.79
C ASN A 23 -8.93 8.10 4.83
N ILE A 24 -8.07 8.86 4.13
CA ILE A 24 -7.02 8.27 3.28
C ILE A 24 -6.10 7.37 4.11
N PHE A 25 -5.64 7.83 5.27
CA PHE A 25 -4.72 7.07 6.12
C PHE A 25 -5.37 5.80 6.69
N ALA A 26 -6.61 5.88 7.14
CA ALA A 26 -7.35 4.73 7.68
C ALA A 26 -7.64 3.66 6.63
N ASN A 27 -7.75 4.04 5.35
CA ASN A 27 -8.01 3.13 4.24
C ASN A 27 -6.74 2.67 3.50
N ILE A 28 -5.55 2.93 4.04
CA ILE A 28 -4.33 2.33 3.51
C ILE A 28 -4.42 0.81 3.71
N GLY A 29 -4.49 0.06 2.61
CA GLY A 29 -4.55 -1.40 2.62
C GLY A 29 -3.20 -2.02 3.04
N PHE A 30 -2.93 -2.06 4.34
CA PHE A 30 -1.77 -2.75 4.90
C PHE A 30 -1.88 -4.26 4.70
N VAL A 31 -0.77 -4.90 4.33
CA VAL A 31 -0.73 -6.33 3.98
C VAL A 31 -0.68 -7.26 5.19
N ASP A 32 -0.36 -6.72 6.37
CA ASP A 32 -0.07 -7.44 7.61
C ASP A 32 -1.22 -8.35 8.05
N SER A 33 -2.46 -7.83 8.06
CA SER A 33 -3.65 -8.60 8.45
C SER A 33 -3.89 -9.77 7.51
N VAL A 34 -3.77 -9.56 6.20
CA VAL A 34 -3.98 -10.62 5.21
C VAL A 34 -2.85 -11.66 5.26
N ALA A 35 -1.61 -11.22 5.45
CA ALA A 35 -0.46 -12.12 5.63
C ALA A 35 -0.63 -12.99 6.88
N PHE A 36 -1.15 -12.44 7.98
CA PHE A 36 -1.48 -13.20 9.18
C PHE A 36 -2.55 -14.26 8.91
N TYR A 37 -3.61 -13.92 8.18
CA TYR A 37 -4.62 -14.89 7.76
C TYR A 37 -4.04 -15.99 6.87
N ILE A 38 -3.22 -15.66 5.88
CA ILE A 38 -2.55 -16.64 5.01
C ILE A 38 -1.71 -17.61 5.84
N SER A 39 -0.99 -17.12 6.85
CA SER A 39 -0.17 -17.95 7.73
C SER A 39 -0.98 -18.97 8.53
N ASN A 40 -2.21 -18.64 8.92
CA ASN A 40 -3.06 -19.49 9.76
C ASN A 40 -3.97 -20.42 8.94
N TYR A 41 -4.53 -19.93 7.82
CA TYR A 41 -5.52 -20.66 7.04
C TYR A 41 -4.92 -21.55 5.95
N VAL A 42 -3.74 -21.22 5.43
CA VAL A 42 -3.02 -22.12 4.52
C VAL A 42 -2.26 -23.14 5.37
N LEU A 43 -2.77 -24.36 5.44
CA LEU A 43 -2.17 -25.44 6.21
C LEU A 43 -1.04 -26.11 5.41
N GLY A 44 -0.05 -26.65 6.11
CA GLY A 44 1.11 -27.31 5.50
C GLY A 44 2.44 -26.65 5.87
N THR A 45 3.46 -27.49 6.00
CA THR A 45 4.84 -27.16 6.40
C THR A 45 5.86 -27.62 5.36
N ASP A 46 5.40 -28.29 4.32
CA ASP A 46 6.16 -28.68 3.14
C ASP A 46 6.67 -27.46 2.37
N GLU A 47 7.72 -27.68 1.59
CA GLU A 47 8.37 -26.60 0.82
C GLU A 47 7.41 -25.98 -0.20
N GLU A 48 6.54 -26.78 -0.82
CA GLU A 48 5.56 -26.30 -1.79
C GLU A 48 4.58 -25.31 -1.14
N THR A 49 4.01 -25.66 0.01
CA THR A 49 3.13 -24.80 0.79
C THR A 49 3.86 -23.53 1.26
N ARG A 50 5.12 -23.63 1.67
CA ARG A 50 5.93 -22.45 2.04
C ARG A 50 6.09 -21.51 0.84
N VAL A 51 6.36 -22.05 -0.35
CA VAL A 51 6.46 -21.26 -1.58
C VAL A 51 5.12 -20.61 -1.92
N ILE A 52 4.00 -21.33 -1.79
CA ILE A 52 2.65 -20.79 -2.02
C ILE A 52 2.36 -19.62 -1.08
N LYS A 53 2.55 -19.78 0.25
CA LYS A 53 2.36 -18.71 1.25
C LYS A 53 3.18 -17.46 0.91
N ARG A 54 4.46 -17.64 0.57
CA ARG A 54 5.35 -16.53 0.19
C ARG A 54 4.89 -15.85 -1.11
N ASN A 55 4.44 -16.61 -2.10
CA ASN A 55 3.93 -16.07 -3.36
C ASN A 55 2.62 -15.29 -3.17
N MET A 56 1.71 -15.75 -2.31
CA MET A 56 0.49 -15.00 -1.97
C MET A 56 0.85 -13.63 -1.36
N VAL A 57 1.75 -13.59 -0.37
CA VAL A 57 2.19 -12.33 0.24
C VAL A 57 2.91 -11.43 -0.76
N ARG A 58 3.73 -11.99 -1.66
CA ARG A 58 4.38 -11.23 -2.75
C ARG A 58 3.36 -10.54 -3.66
N TYR A 59 2.30 -11.23 -4.04
CA TYR A 59 1.25 -10.65 -4.89
C TYR A 59 0.46 -9.54 -4.18
N LEU A 60 0.25 -9.66 -2.86
CA LEU A 60 -0.33 -8.58 -2.06
C LEU A 60 0.58 -7.34 -2.03
N CYS A 61 1.87 -7.53 -1.76
CA CYS A 61 2.86 -6.45 -1.78
C CYS A 61 2.96 -5.79 -3.16
N LEU A 62 2.93 -6.59 -4.24
CA LEU A 62 2.94 -6.08 -5.61
C LEU A 62 1.71 -5.20 -5.88
N THR A 63 0.52 -5.67 -5.49
CA THR A 63 -0.73 -4.91 -5.63
C THR A 63 -0.64 -3.59 -4.86
N GLN A 64 -0.11 -3.60 -3.64
CA GLN A 64 0.10 -2.39 -2.85
C GLN A 64 1.04 -1.39 -3.56
N VAL A 65 2.15 -1.86 -4.14
CA VAL A 65 3.07 -0.99 -4.90
C VAL A 65 2.39 -0.37 -6.12
N LEU A 66 1.59 -1.15 -6.87
CA LEU A 66 0.88 -0.66 -8.04
C LEU A 66 -0.14 0.43 -7.69
N ILE A 67 -0.96 0.20 -6.66
CA ILE A 67 -1.94 1.20 -6.19
C ILE A 67 -1.23 2.45 -5.67
N LEU A 68 -0.17 2.29 -4.86
CA LEU A 68 0.59 3.40 -4.31
C LEU A 68 1.30 4.21 -5.41
N ARG A 69 1.73 3.59 -6.51
CA ARG A 69 2.30 4.29 -7.67
C ARG A 69 1.29 5.24 -8.34
N ASP A 70 0.01 4.91 -8.31
CA ASP A 70 -1.05 5.71 -8.92
C ASP A 70 -1.48 6.91 -8.06
N ILE A 71 -1.33 6.81 -6.73
CA ILE A 71 -1.72 7.89 -5.81
C ILE A 71 -0.53 8.71 -5.27
N SER A 72 0.67 8.13 -5.19
CA SER A 72 1.85 8.76 -4.60
C SER A 72 2.91 9.10 -5.63
N ILE A 73 3.17 10.40 -5.79
CA ILE A 73 4.24 10.92 -6.66
C ILE A 73 5.60 10.35 -6.25
N LYS A 74 5.85 10.17 -4.94
CA LYS A 74 7.11 9.61 -4.44
C LYS A 74 7.30 8.15 -4.91
N VAL A 75 6.25 7.35 -4.84
CA VAL A 75 6.29 5.94 -5.29
C VAL A 75 6.39 5.87 -6.81
N ARG A 76 5.71 6.75 -7.55
CA ARG A 76 5.86 6.86 -9.01
C ARG A 76 7.26 7.25 -9.44
N LYS A 77 7.93 8.15 -8.73
CA LYS A 77 9.33 8.50 -8.99
C LYS A 77 10.28 7.33 -8.72
N ARG A 78 9.97 6.50 -7.71
CA ARG A 78 10.76 5.30 -7.38
C ARG A 78 10.53 4.16 -8.38
N PHE A 79 9.31 4.02 -8.90
CA PHE A 79 8.92 3.00 -9.87
C PHE A 79 8.26 3.67 -11.10
N PRO A 80 9.06 4.28 -12.02
CA PRO A 80 8.52 5.07 -13.11
C PRO A 80 7.76 4.24 -14.15
N ASN A 81 8.20 3.01 -14.40
CA ASN A 81 7.62 2.07 -15.36
C ASN A 81 7.45 0.68 -14.72
N LEU A 82 6.78 -0.24 -15.42
CA LEU A 82 6.57 -1.59 -14.94
C LEU A 82 7.88 -2.40 -14.88
N ASP A 83 8.83 -2.12 -15.77
CA ASP A 83 10.15 -2.78 -15.76
C ASP A 83 10.90 -2.51 -14.44
N ALA A 84 10.86 -1.28 -13.93
CA ALA A 84 11.43 -0.93 -12.62
C ALA A 84 10.76 -1.68 -11.46
N VAL A 85 9.47 -2.00 -11.58
CA VAL A 85 8.77 -2.84 -10.59
C VAL A 85 9.26 -4.28 -10.69
N VAL A 86 9.34 -4.82 -11.91
CA VAL A 86 9.84 -6.18 -12.18
C VAL A 86 11.27 -6.35 -11.68
N ASP A 87 12.15 -5.40 -11.94
CA ASP A 87 13.55 -5.45 -11.50
C ASP A 87 13.67 -5.38 -9.98
N ALA A 88 12.83 -4.58 -9.31
CA ALA A 88 12.77 -4.56 -7.86
C ALA A 88 12.28 -5.89 -7.28
N VAL A 89 11.28 -6.52 -7.89
CA VAL A 89 10.77 -7.85 -7.50
C VAL A 89 11.84 -8.92 -7.71
N LYS A 90 12.54 -8.92 -8.85
CA LYS A 90 13.66 -9.84 -9.13
C LYS A 90 14.77 -9.71 -8.09
N LYS A 91 15.16 -8.47 -7.75
CA LYS A 91 16.15 -8.20 -6.70
C LYS A 91 15.69 -8.71 -5.34
N TRP A 92 14.42 -8.52 -5.00
CA TRP A 92 13.86 -9.00 -3.74
C TRP A 92 13.84 -10.53 -3.65
N VAL A 93 13.45 -11.20 -4.73
CA VAL A 93 13.53 -12.66 -4.85
C VAL A 93 14.98 -13.13 -4.65
N GLY A 94 15.95 -12.50 -5.32
CA GLY A 94 17.37 -12.86 -5.20
C GLY A 94 18.05 -12.51 -3.87
N THR A 95 17.42 -11.75 -2.98
CA THR A 95 18.00 -11.37 -1.67
C THR A 95 17.35 -12.09 -0.49
N VAL A 96 16.09 -12.54 -0.65
CA VAL A 96 15.30 -13.15 0.45
C VAL A 96 15.10 -14.67 0.27
N PHE A 97 15.47 -15.22 -0.89
CA PHE A 97 15.38 -16.66 -1.20
C PHE A 97 16.74 -17.38 -1.31
N PHE A 98 17.82 -16.76 -0.84
CA PHE A 98 19.08 -17.43 -0.52
C PHE A 98 19.38 -17.28 0.96
#